data_AF-A0A1Q6DLS2-F1
#
_entry.id   AF-A0A1Q6DLS2-F1
#
_cell.length_a   1.000
_cell.length_b   1.000
_cell.length_c   1.000
_cell.angle_alpha   90.00
_cell.angle_beta   90.00
_cell.angle_gamma   90.00
#
_symmetry.space_group_name_H-M   'P 1'
#
loop_
_entity.id
_entity.type
_entity.pdbx_description
1 polymer ?
#
loop_
_entity_poly.entity_id
_entity_poly.type
_entity_poly.pdbx_seq_one_letter_code
_entity_poly.pdbx_strand_id
1 'polypeptide(L)' 'MEEELKTKFGADVELVAGSGGVFEIYVDARKIFSKAASGRFPEDGEIVRLIAGG' A
#
# COMPACT_ATOMS: atom_id res chain seq x y z
N MET A 1 6.88 -5.41 6.17
CA MET A 1 5.81 -4.67 5.46
C MET A 1 5.46 -5.33 4.13
N GLU A 2 6.40 -5.49 3.19
CA GLU A 2 6.16 -6.24 1.94
C GLU A 2 5.72 -7.70 2.18
N GLU A 3 6.45 -8.44 3.03
CA GLU A 3 6.12 -9.83 3.35
C GLU A 3 4.76 -9.99 4.03
N GLU A 4 4.37 -9.05 4.89
CA GLU A 4 3.06 -9.08 5.54
C GLU A 4 1.92 -8.78 4.58
N LEU A 5 2.11 -7.84 3.66
CA LEU A 5 1.13 -7.52 2.63
C LEU A 5 0.94 -8.70 1.67
N LYS A 6 2.05 -9.34 1.22
CA LYS A 6 1.97 -10.56 0.40
C LYS A 6 1.28 -11.70 1.13
N THR A 7 1.60 -11.92 2.41
CA THR A 7 1.05 -13.03 3.20
C THR A 7 -0.42 -12.83 3.55
N LYS A 8 -0.83 -11.61 3.95
CA LYS A 8 -2.22 -11.34 4.39
C LYS A 8 -3.18 -11.09 3.23
N PHE A 9 -2.73 -10.49 2.13
CA PHE A 9 -3.62 -10.10 1.04
C PHE A 9 -3.48 -10.95 -0.21
N GLY A 10 -2.43 -11.77 -0.34
CA GLY A 10 -2.13 -12.45 -1.61
C GLY A 10 -2.03 -11.47 -2.79
N ALA A 11 -1.85 -10.18 -2.48
CA ALA A 11 -1.83 -9.11 -3.45
C ALA A 11 -0.42 -9.01 -4.03
N ASP A 12 -0.36 -8.73 -5.33
CA ASP A 12 0.90 -8.50 -6.01
C ASP A 12 1.46 -7.15 -5.56
N VAL A 13 2.36 -7.20 -4.57
CA VAL A 13 3.03 -6.01 -4.05
C VAL A 13 4.24 -5.74 -4.94
N GLU A 14 4.08 -4.81 -5.86
CA GLU A 14 5.17 -4.30 -6.68
C GLU A 14 5.75 -3.03 -6.03
N LEU A 15 6.95 -3.13 -5.46
CA LEU A 15 7.68 -1.96 -4.98
C LEU A 15 8.36 -1.25 -6.13
N VAL A 16 7.68 -0.25 -6.70
CA VAL A 16 8.27 0.65 -7.67
C VAL A 16 9.11 1.69 -6.94
N ALA A 17 10.42 1.46 -6.86
CA ALA A 17 11.37 2.41 -6.29
C ALA A 17 11.54 3.62 -7.23
N GLY A 18 10.60 4.57 -7.18
CA GLY A 18 10.73 5.85 -7.84
C GLY A 18 11.77 6.72 -7.13
N SER A 19 12.60 7.46 -7.89
CA SER A 19 13.65 8.36 -7.35
C SER A 19 13.14 9.47 -6.42
N GLY A 20 11.83 9.60 -6.19
CA GLY A 20 11.20 10.62 -5.35
C GLY A 20 10.72 10.14 -3.97
N GLY A 21 10.99 8.90 -3.55
CA GLY A 21 10.57 8.41 -2.22
C GLY A 21 9.04 8.27 -2.04
N VAL A 22 8.33 8.20 -3.16
CA VAL A 22 6.88 8.07 -3.24
C VAL A 22 6.50 6.60 -3.07
N PHE A 23 5.51 6.32 -2.21
CA PHE A 23 4.96 4.99 -1.99
C PHE A 23 3.47 5.04 -2.25
N GLU A 24 2.98 4.30 -3.24
CA GLU A 24 1.57 4.29 -3.63
C GLU A 24 1.04 2.86 -3.61
N ILE A 25 -0.21 2.69 -3.19
CA ILE A 25 -0.87 1.38 -3.10
C ILE A 25 -2.14 1.45 -3.93
N TYR A 26 -2.24 0.52 -4.88
CA TYR A 26 -3.36 0.37 -5.79
C TYR A 26 -4.04 -0.97 -5.56
N VAL A 27 -5.37 -0.98 -5.52
CA VAL A 27 -6.21 -2.19 -5.48
C VAL A 27 -7.28 -2.05 -6.54
N ASP A 28 -7.45 -3.07 -7.38
CA ASP A 28 -8.37 -3.04 -8.53
C ASP A 28 -8.23 -1.78 -9.40
N ALA A 29 -6.98 -1.40 -9.70
CA ALA A 29 -6.62 -0.16 -10.42
C ALA A 29 -7.06 1.15 -9.73
N ARG A 30 -7.54 1.10 -8.48
CA ARG A 30 -7.85 2.28 -7.65
C ARG A 30 -6.75 2.53 -6.64
N LYS A 31 -6.24 3.76 -6.62
CA LYS A 31 -5.30 4.19 -5.60
C LYS A 31 -6.01 4.32 -4.25
N ILE A 32 -5.64 3.48 -3.30
CA ILE A 32 -6.20 3.50 -1.95
C ILE A 32 -5.27 4.19 -0.94
N PHE A 33 -3.98 4.29 -1.24
CA PHE A 33 -3.02 4.94 -0.37
C PHE A 33 -1.88 5.60 -1.16
N SER A 34 -1.40 6.74 -0.67
CA SER A 34 -0.20 7.39 -1.18
C SER A 34 0.57 8.04 -0.04
N LYS A 35 1.77 7.55 0.26
CA LYS A 35 2.71 8.16 1.21
C LYS A 35 3.13 9.55 0.75
N ALA A 36 3.20 9.81 -0.56
CA ALA A 36 3.49 11.16 -1.04
C ALA A 36 2.37 12.14 -0.67
N ALA A 37 1.12 11.69 -0.69
CA ALA A 37 -0.01 12.50 -0.24
C ALA A 37 -0.10 12.58 1.29
N SER A 38 0.11 11.47 2.00
CA SER A 38 -0.03 11.39 3.47
C SER A 38 1.20 11.88 4.23
N GLY A 39 2.37 11.99 3.59
CA GLY A 39 3.65 12.37 4.21
C GLY A 39 4.18 11.36 5.26
N ARG A 40 3.51 10.23 5.46
CA ARG A 40 3.82 9.21 6.47
C ARG A 40 3.64 7.80 5.92
N PHE A 41 4.33 6.84 6.54
CA PHE A 41 4.07 5.43 6.27
C PHE A 41 2.72 5.02 6.85
N PRO A 42 2.00 4.10 6.19
CA PRO A 42 0.77 3.56 6.76
C PRO A 42 1.10 2.73 8.00
N GLU A 43 0.18 2.73 8.97
CA GLU A 43 0.32 1.90 10.15
C GLU A 43 0.10 0.41 9.83
N ASP A 44 0.57 -0.47 10.71
CA ASP A 44 0.33 -1.90 10.56
C ASP A 44 -1.17 -2.20 10.52
N GLY A 45 -1.62 -2.88 9.47
CA GLY A 45 -3.04 -3.16 9.27
C GLY A 45 -3.90 -1.99 8.74
N GLU A 46 -3.35 -0.79 8.54
CA GLU A 46 -4.12 0.34 7.98
C GLU A 46 -4.53 0.06 6.53
N ILE A 47 -3.58 -0.40 5.72
CA ILE A 47 -3.81 -0.79 4.33
C ILE A 47 -4.81 -1.94 4.24
N VAL A 48 -4.70 -2.90 5.14
CA VAL A 48 -5.60 -4.05 5.26
C VAL A 48 -7.04 -3.59 5.47
N ARG A 49 -7.27 -2.64 6.38
CA ARG A 49 -8.60 -2.07 6.64
C ARG A 49 -9.11 -1.24 5.46
N LEU A 50 -8.25 -0.48 4.80
CA LEU A 50 -8.61 0.28 3.60
C LEU A 50 -9.07 -0.62 2.45
N ILE A 51 -8.50 -1.83 2.35
CA ILE A 51 -8.88 -2.83 1.34
C ILE A 51 -10.13 -3.61 1.76
N ALA A 52 -10.18 -4.10 2.99
CA ALA A 52 -11.24 -4.98 3.49
C ALA A 52 -12.56 -4.23 3.83
N GLY A 53 -12.51 -2.90 3.92
CA GLY A 53 -13.68 -2.06 4.20
C GLY A 53 -14.51 -1.65 2.98
N GLY A 54 -14.30 -2.30 1.83
CA GLY A 54 -15.02 -2.06 0.56
C GLY A 54 -16.14 -3.06 0.30
#